data_AF-A0A0M0JD29-F1
#
_entry.id   AF-A0A0M0JD29-F1
#
_cell.length_a   1.000
_cell.length_b   1.000
_cell.length_c   1.000
_cell.angle_alpha   90.00
_cell.angle_beta   90.00
_cell.angle_gamma   90.00
#
_symmetry.space_group_name_H-M   'P 1'
#
loop_
_entity.id
_entity.type
_entity.pdbx_description
1 polymer ?
#
loop_
_entity_poly.entity_id
_entity_poly.type
_entity_poly.pdbx_seq_one_letter_code
_entity_poly.pdbx_strand_id
1 'polypeptide(L)'
;MAMLNDLFTDFDEIAQRHGVTKLETVGDAFVGVAGISGERDPRAQALQIAHCALEMVECAGRHELPNSGNMLIRVGLHCGPAVGGVVGRT
;
A
#
# COMPACT_ATOMS: atom_id res chain seq x y z
N MET A 1 -18.73 -1.41 -6.13
CA MET A 1 -17.51 -1.89 -6.81
C MET A 1 -16.67 -0.74 -7.37
N ALA A 2 -17.26 0.28 -8.00
CA ALA A 2 -16.49 1.43 -8.52
C ALA A 2 -15.63 2.12 -7.45
N MET A 3 -16.23 2.51 -6.31
CA MET A 3 -15.51 3.22 -5.24
C MET A 3 -14.24 2.52 -4.72
N LEU A 4 -14.31 1.20 -4.48
CA LEU A 4 -13.16 0.43 -4.00
C LEU A 4 -12.06 0.34 -5.08
N ASN A 5 -12.47 0.24 -6.34
CA ASN A 5 -11.55 0.21 -7.47
C ASN A 5 -10.84 1.56 -7.66
N ASP A 6 -11.56 2.67 -7.49
CA ASP A 6 -10.99 4.01 -7.58
C ASP A 6 -9.99 4.23 -6.44
N LEU A 7 -10.33 3.85 -5.21
CA LEU A 7 -9.41 3.89 -4.07
C LEU A 7 -8.14 3.06 -4.30
N PHE A 8 -8.27 1.84 -4.82
CA PHE A 8 -7.10 1.01 -5.09
C PHE A 8 -6.26 1.54 -6.25
N THR A 9 -6.87 2.25 -7.19
CA THR A 9 -6.13 2.95 -8.24
C THR A 9 -5.28 4.07 -7.63
N ASP A 10 -5.85 4.87 -6.74
CA ASP A 10 -5.10 5.90 -6.01
C ASP A 10 -3.96 5.29 -5.17
N PHE A 11 -4.22 4.16 -4.51
CA PHE A 11 -3.20 3.44 -3.73
C PHE A 11 -2.07 2.91 -4.59
N ASP A 12 -2.37 2.42 -5.80
CA ASP A 12 -1.34 1.98 -6.76
C ASP A 12 -0.42 3.14 -7.15
N GLU A 13 -0.98 4.33 -7.40
CA GLU A 13 -0.20 5.53 -7.70
C GLU A 13 0.64 6.01 -6.51
N ILE A 14 0.06 6.02 -5.30
CA ILE A 14 0.78 6.38 -4.07
C ILE A 14 1.96 5.42 -3.86
N ALA A 15 1.70 4.11 -3.96
CA ALA A 15 2.73 3.09 -3.80
C ALA A 15 3.88 3.30 -4.79
N GLN A 16 3.56 3.58 -6.06
CA GLN A 16 4.56 3.86 -7.08
C GLN A 16 5.41 5.10 -6.75
N ARG A 17 4.78 6.21 -6.30
CA ARG A 17 5.50 7.44 -5.94
C ARG A 17 6.50 7.23 -4.78
N HIS A 18 6.16 6.38 -3.82
CA HIS A 18 7.00 6.09 -2.66
C HIS A 18 7.99 4.93 -2.88
N GLY A 19 8.01 4.32 -4.07
CA GLY A 19 8.87 3.16 -4.35
C GLY A 19 8.43 1.89 -3.60
N VAL A 20 7.15 1.77 -3.30
CA VAL A 20 6.54 0.59 -2.68
C VAL A 20 5.98 -0.32 -3.77
N THR A 21 6.37 -1.58 -3.75
CA THR A 21 5.87 -2.61 -4.67
C THR A 21 4.59 -3.20 -4.12
N LYS A 22 3.50 -3.13 -4.88
CA LYS A 22 2.27 -3.89 -4.60
C LYS A 22 2.52 -5.38 -4.80
N LEU A 23 2.12 -6.19 -3.82
CA LEU A 23 2.15 -7.64 -3.92
C LEU A 23 0.82 -8.17 -4.43
N GLU A 24 -0.25 -7.89 -3.70
CA GLU A 24 -1.59 -8.39 -4.01
C GLU A 24 -2.67 -7.60 -3.27
N THR A 25 -3.91 -7.89 -3.62
CA THR A 25 -5.11 -7.44 -2.90
C THR A 25 -5.83 -8.65 -2.33
N VAL A 26 -6.12 -8.64 -1.03
CA VAL A 26 -6.84 -9.72 -0.35
C VAL A 26 -8.17 -9.18 0.16
N GLY A 27 -9.24 -9.38 -0.60
CA GLY A 27 -10.53 -8.77 -0.30
C GLY A 27 -10.46 -7.24 -0.43
N ASP A 28 -10.63 -6.54 0.69
CA ASP A 28 -10.49 -5.09 0.81
C ASP A 28 -9.09 -4.65 1.31
N ALA A 29 -8.17 -5.59 1.54
CA ALA A 29 -6.82 -5.29 1.99
C ALA A 29 -5.86 -5.05 0.82
N PHE A 30 -5.08 -3.98 0.91
CA PHE A 30 -3.94 -3.70 0.04
C PHE A 30 -2.66 -4.20 0.71
N VAL A 31 -1.87 -5.01 0.01
CA VAL A 31 -0.60 -5.54 0.53
C VAL A 31 0.56 -5.05 -0.35
N GLY A 32 1.50 -4.34 0.28
CA GLY A 32 2.68 -3.79 -0.38
C GLY A 32 3.94 -3.93 0.46
N VAL A 33 5.09 -3.77 -0.18
CA VAL A 33 6.41 -3.95 0.43
C VAL A 33 7.44 -2.98 -0.17
N ALA A 34 8.30 -2.44 0.69
CA ALA A 34 9.45 -1.64 0.27
C ALA A 34 10.73 -2.49 0.26
N GLY A 35 11.71 -2.12 -0.56
CA GLY A 35 13.04 -2.72 -0.53
C GLY A 35 13.22 -4.03 -1.32
N ILE A 36 12.25 -4.44 -2.14
CA ILE A 36 12.42 -5.57 -3.09
C ILE A 36 13.39 -5.22 -4.21
N SER A 37 13.32 -3.99 -4.73
CA SER A 37 14.15 -3.50 -5.81
C SER A 37 14.66 -2.08 -5.49
N GLY A 38 15.92 -1.81 -5.85
CA GLY A 38 16.51 -0.50 -5.65
C GLY A 38 17.12 -0.29 -4.26
N GLU A 39 16.38 0.36 -3.37
CA GLU A 39 16.87 0.86 -2.06
C GLU A 39 17.29 -0.30 -1.15
N ARG A 40 18.49 -0.20 -0.56
CA ARG A 40 19.09 -1.25 0.30
C ARG A 40 19.30 -0.79 1.74
N ASP A 41 19.19 0.50 2.04
CA ASP A 41 19.23 1.00 3.41
C ASP A 41 17.91 0.67 4.13
N PRO A 42 17.91 -0.17 5.17
CA PRO A 42 16.70 -0.50 5.91
C PRO A 42 15.98 0.72 6.50
N ARG A 43 16.71 1.80 6.83
CA ARG A 43 16.09 3.02 7.36
C ARG A 43 15.32 3.77 6.28
N ALA A 44 15.91 3.89 5.08
CA ALA A 44 15.24 4.47 3.92
C ALA A 44 13.99 3.66 3.53
N GLN A 45 14.07 2.33 3.51
CA GLN A 45 12.92 1.44 3.25
C GLN A 45 11.79 1.63 4.28
N ALA A 46 12.14 1.74 5.57
CA ALA A 46 11.17 1.99 6.62
C ALA A 46 10.49 3.36 6.47
N LEU A 47 11.23 4.40 6.06
CA LEU A 47 10.66 5.71 5.77
C LEU A 47 9.74 5.69 4.54
N GLN A 48 10.14 5.01 3.46
CA GLN A 48 9.32 4.86 2.25
C GLN A 48 7.95 4.24 2.56
N ILE A 49 7.93 3.11 3.26
CA ILE A 49 6.66 2.43 3.58
C ILE A 49 5.82 3.23 4.58
N ALA A 50 6.45 3.94 5.53
CA ALA A 50 5.75 4.79 6.48
C ALA A 50 5.10 6.01 5.80
N HIS A 51 5.82 6.69 4.90
CA HIS A 51 5.26 7.82 4.15
C HIS A 51 4.15 7.39 3.20
N CYS A 52 4.31 6.25 2.52
CA CYS A 52 3.27 5.63 1.71
C CYS A 52 1.99 5.37 2.53
N ALA A 53 2.14 4.76 3.72
CA ALA A 53 1.02 4.48 4.61
C ALA A 53 0.29 5.75 5.07
N LEU A 54 1.01 6.80 5.43
CA LEU A 54 0.42 8.08 5.84
C LEU A 54 -0.38 8.71 4.69
N GLU A 55 0.19 8.75 3.49
CA GLU A 55 -0.50 9.32 2.31
C GLU A 55 -1.73 8.48 1.93
N MET A 56 -1.69 7.15 2.07
CA MET A 56 -2.87 6.29 1.86
C MET A 56 -4.00 6.60 2.85
N VAL A 57 -3.68 6.85 4.13
CA VAL A 57 -4.69 7.24 5.14
C VAL A 57 -5.31 8.59 4.79
N GLU A 58 -4.50 9.57 4.43
CA GLU A 58 -4.97 10.89 3.98
C GLU A 58 -5.82 10.79 2.71
N CYS A 59 -5.38 9.96 1.74
CA CYS A 59 -6.10 9.71 0.50
C CYS A 59 -7.47 9.09 0.76
N ALA A 60 -7.55 8.02 1.55
CA ALA A 60 -8.81 7.40 1.93
C ALA A 60 -9.74 8.41 2.61
N GLY A 61 -9.20 9.26 3.49
CA GLY A 61 -9.96 10.32 4.15
C GLY A 61 -10.57 11.37 3.20
N ARG A 62 -10.18 11.42 1.91
CA ARG A 62 -10.81 12.30 0.90
C ARG A 62 -11.97 11.63 0.16
N HIS A 63 -12.11 10.32 0.27
CA HIS A 63 -13.21 9.57 -0.35
C HIS A 63 -14.44 9.60 0.58
N GLU A 64 -15.52 10.24 0.13
CA GLU A 64 -16.78 10.30 0.88
C GLU A 64 -17.59 9.02 0.69
N LEU A 65 -17.98 8.39 1.80
CA LEU A 65 -18.89 7.26 1.83
C LEU A 65 -20.35 7.75 1.77
N PRO A 66 -21.22 7.10 0.99
CA PRO A 66 -22.64 7.38 1.01
C PRO A 66 -23.19 7.20 2.43
N ASN A 67 -23.61 8.31 3.05
CA ASN A 67 -24.25 8.39 4.37
C ASN A 67 -23.37 8.12 5.62
N SER A 68 -22.04 7.98 5.49
CA SER A 68 -21.16 7.60 6.61
C SER A 68 -19.96 8.52 6.84
N GLY A 69 -19.91 9.67 6.16
CA GLY A 69 -18.75 10.57 6.22
C GLY A 69 -17.59 10.05 5.39
N ASN A 70 -16.36 10.26 5.84
CA ASN A 70 -15.17 9.95 5.04
C ASN A 70 -14.72 8.50 5.25
N MET A 71 -14.08 7.92 4.23
CA MET A 71 -13.55 6.56 4.33
C MET A 71 -12.40 6.48 5.32
N LEU A 72 -12.43 5.42 6.12
CA LEU A 72 -11.41 5.12 7.12
C LEU A 72 -10.73 3.79 6.77
N ILE A 73 -9.41 3.78 6.86
CA ILE A 73 -8.60 2.58 6.72
C ILE A 73 -7.76 2.35 7.97
N ARG A 74 -7.26 1.13 8.13
CA ARG A 74 -6.27 0.78 9.16
C ARG A 74 -5.04 0.26 8.46
N VAL A 75 -3.87 0.75 8.85
CA VAL A 75 -2.59 0.33 8.27
C VAL A 75 -1.70 -0.25 9.36
N GLY A 76 -1.16 -1.43 9.10
CA GLY A 76 -0.15 -2.07 9.94
C GLY A 76 1.17 -2.14 9.20
N LEU A 77 2.28 -1.84 9.89
CA LEU A 77 3.63 -1.87 9.34
C LEU A 77 4.51 -2.80 10.16
N HIS A 78 5.41 -3.50 9.48
CA HIS A 78 6.44 -4.33 10.11
C HIS A 78 7.74 -4.22 9.30
N CYS A 79 8.88 -4.25 9.99
CA CYS A 79 10.20 -4.27 9.38
C CYS A 79 10.98 -5.46 9.94
N GLY A 80 11.54 -6.26 9.05
CA GLY A 80 12.27 -7.46 9.41
C GLY A 80 12.68 -8.26 8.17
N PRO A 81 13.49 -9.32 8.35
CA PRO A 81 13.82 -10.23 7.28
C PRO A 81 12.55 -10.93 6.75
N ALA A 82 12.48 -11.10 5.44
CA ALA A 82 11.40 -11.79 4.75
C ALA A 82 11.96 -12.64 3.59
N VAL A 83 11.19 -13.61 3.12
CA VAL A 83 11.55 -14.47 1.98
C VAL A 83 10.48 -14.31 0.91
N GLY A 84 10.91 -13.98 -0.31
CA GLY A 84 10.05 -13.93 -1.49
C GLY A 84 10.31 -15.09 -2.44
N GLY A 85 9.29 -15.52 -3.20
CA GLY A 85 9.39 -16.58 -4.20
C GLY A 85 8.32 -16.44 -5.27
N VAL A 86 8.51 -17.11 -6.41
CA VAL A 86 7.55 -17.14 -7.52
C VAL A 86 6.82 -18.48 -7.51
N VAL A 87 5.49 -18.45 -7.56
CA VAL A 87 4.64 -19.64 -7.61
C VAL A 87 3.94 -19.71 -8.96
N GLY A 88 4.05 -20.85 -9.65
CA GLY A 88 3.49 -21.07 -10.99
C GLY A 88 4.55 -21.56 -11.98
N ARG A 89 4.12 -22.18 -13.09
CA ARG A 89 4.98 -22.52 -14.22
C ARG A 89 4.69 -21.53 -15.36
N THR A 90 5.75 -21.06 -16.02
CA THR A 90 5.69 -20.30 -17.28
C THR A 90 4.97 -21.07 -18.37
#